data_AF-A0A971EIS9-F1
#
_entry.id   AF-A0A971EIS9-F1
#
_cell.length_a   1.000
_cell.length_b   1.000
_cell.length_c   1.000
_cell.angle_alpha   90.00
_cell.angle_beta   90.00
_cell.angle_gamma   90.00
#
_symmetry.space_group_name_H-M   'P 1'
#
loop_
_entity.id
_entity.type
_entity.pdbx_description
1 polymer ?
#
loop_
_entity_poly.entity_id
_entity_poly.type
_entity_poly.pdbx_seq_one_letter_code
_entity_poly.pdbx_strand_id
1 'polypeptide(L)' 'MWQRTERSDRATGIHFSEQTPASLKEAVREFLAVEDRFDRQVIRRNAERFSKEAFTTRIVQAVNEAVVMKMEGGMR' A
#
# COMPACT_ATOMS: atom_id res chain seq x y z
N MET A 1 10.23 -12.49 6.69
CA MET A 1 11.28 -11.55 7.13
C MET A 1 11.26 -10.36 6.18
N TRP A 2 10.47 -9.32 6.50
CA TRP A 2 10.43 -8.11 5.67
C TRP A 2 11.68 -7.29 5.97
N GLN A 3 12.46 -7.04 4.93
CA GLN A 3 13.78 -6.44 5.03
C GLN A 3 13.68 -4.99 5.51
N ARG A 4 14.44 -4.73 6.56
CA ARG A 4 14.67 -3.43 7.19
C ARG A 4 15.33 -2.52 6.15
N THR A 5 14.62 -1.46 5.76
CA THR A 5 15.17 -0.19 5.25
C THR A 5 16.21 -0.29 4.13
N GLU A 6 15.86 -0.82 2.96
CA GLU A 6 16.66 -0.61 1.75
C GLU A 6 15.75 -0.36 0.54
N ARG A 7 15.34 0.91 0.37
CA ARG A 7 15.02 1.62 -0.88
C ARG A 7 14.33 2.95 -0.53
N SER A 8 15.11 3.98 -0.22
CA SER A 8 14.60 5.34 0.08
C SER A 8 13.76 5.90 -1.07
N ASP A 9 14.08 5.53 -2.31
CA ASP A 9 13.52 6.17 -3.51
C ASP A 9 12.06 5.75 -3.80
N ARG A 10 11.50 4.83 -3.02
CA ARG A 10 10.10 4.38 -3.14
C ARG A 10 9.35 4.32 -1.82
N ALA A 11 9.99 4.75 -0.72
CA ALA A 11 9.36 4.71 0.59
C ALA A 11 8.21 5.72 0.66
N THR A 12 7.08 5.31 1.23
CA THR A 12 5.93 6.21 1.47
C THR A 12 5.67 6.46 2.96
N GLY A 13 6.52 5.90 3.84
CA GLY A 13 6.48 6.09 5.29
C GLY A 13 7.45 5.15 6.01
N ILE A 14 7.46 5.21 7.34
CA ILE A 14 8.20 4.29 8.22
C ILE A 14 7.23 3.28 8.81
N HIS A 15 7.63 2.00 8.77
CA HIS A 15 6.87 0.92 9.39
C HIS A 15 7.37 0.70 10.81
N PHE A 16 6.45 0.44 11.74
CA PHE A 16 6.78 0.07 13.11
C PHE A 16 6.26 -1.35 13.40
N SER A 17 7.00 -2.07 14.25
CA SER A 17 6.86 -3.51 14.39
C SER A 17 5.70 -3.96 15.28
N GLU A 18 5.28 -3.12 16.23
CA GLU A 18 4.30 -3.48 17.25
C GLU A 18 3.24 -2.40 17.44
N GLN A 19 1.99 -2.80 17.70
CA GLN A 19 0.91 -1.86 18.00
C GLN A 19 0.98 -1.36 19.45
N THR A 20 2.12 -0.77 19.83
CA THR A 20 2.36 -0.19 21.16
C THR A 20 2.72 1.29 21.06
N PRO A 21 2.39 2.10 22.09
CA PRO A 21 2.78 3.51 22.11
C PRO A 21 4.29 3.73 22.01
N ALA A 22 5.09 2.82 22.59
CA ALA A 22 6.55 2.90 22.53
C ALA A 22 7.07 2.69 21.10
N SER A 23 6.59 1.65 20.39
CA SER A 23 7.00 1.38 19.01
C SER A 23 6.60 2.53 18.07
N LEU A 24 5.39 3.09 18.25
CA LEU A 24 4.94 4.26 17.50
C LEU A 24 5.83 5.49 17.76
N LYS A 25 6.18 5.75 19.03
CA LYS A 25 7.04 6.89 19.41
C LYS A 25 8.41 6.82 18.74
N GLU A 26 9.03 5.64 18.70
CA GLU A 26 10.33 5.47 18.03
C GLU A 26 10.20 5.68 16.52
N ALA A 27 9.18 5.12 15.86
CA ALA A 27 8.99 5.33 14.44
C ALA A 27 8.71 6.79 14.05
N VAL A 28 8.02 7.55 14.91
CA VAL A 28 7.85 9.00 14.71
C VAL A 28 9.20 9.72 14.79
N ARG A 29 10.05 9.37 15.75
CA ARG A 29 11.40 9.95 15.87
C ARG A 29 12.27 9.63 14.65
N GLU A 30 12.23 8.38 14.18
CA GLU A 30 12.92 7.97 12.96
C GLU A 30 12.41 8.77 11.76
N PHE A 31 11.09 8.99 11.65
CA PHE A 31 10.49 9.72 10.53
C PHE A 31 10.98 11.16 10.51
N LEU A 32 10.93 11.87 11.65
CA LEU A 32 11.39 13.25 11.76
C LEU A 32 12.88 13.41 11.41
N ALA A 33 13.69 12.38 11.64
CA ALA A 33 15.12 12.41 11.31
C ALA A 33 15.43 12.27 9.80
N VAL A 34 14.46 11.83 8.98
CA VAL A 34 14.64 11.55 7.55
C VAL A 34 13.50 12.09 6.67
N GLU A 35 12.61 12.94 7.21
CA GLU A 35 11.40 13.41 6.52
C GLU A 35 11.71 14.16 5.21
N ASP A 36 12.87 14.81 5.15
CA ASP A 36 13.39 15.55 4.00
C ASP A 36 13.81 14.66 2.84
N ARG A 37 13.98 13.35 3.08
CA ARG A 37 14.40 12.37 2.07
C ARG A 37 13.24 11.74 1.31
N PHE A 38 11.99 12.00 1.71
CA PHE A 38 10.83 11.45 1.03
C PHE A 38 10.49 12.21 -0.26
N ASP A 39 10.39 11.47 -1.37
CA ASP A 39 9.95 12.05 -2.64
C ASP A 39 8.41 12.20 -2.67
N ARG A 40 7.96 13.46 -2.72
CA ARG A 40 6.54 13.81 -2.82
C ARG A 40 5.85 13.20 -4.03
N GLN A 41 6.54 13.07 -5.16
CA GLN A 41 5.97 12.50 -6.38
C GLN A 41 5.74 10.99 -6.23
N VAL A 42 6.65 10.28 -5.54
CA VAL A 42 6.48 8.86 -5.22
C VAL A 42 5.26 8.66 -4.33
N ILE A 43 5.14 9.45 -3.25
CA ILE A 43 4.00 9.38 -2.33
C ILE A 43 2.69 9.63 -3.09
N ARG A 44 2.67 10.66 -3.95
CA ARG A 44 1.49 11.00 -4.76
C ARG A 44 1.09 9.86 -5.69
N ARG A 45 2.02 9.33 -6.47
CA ARG A 45 1.76 8.19 -7.39
C ARG A 45 1.26 6.96 -6.64
N ASN A 46 1.77 6.70 -5.44
CA ASN A 46 1.27 5.59 -4.63
C ASN A 46 -0.18 5.83 -4.17
N ALA A 47 -0.50 7.05 -3.70
CA ALA A 47 -1.85 7.41 -3.28
C ALA A 47 -2.88 7.32 -4.42
N GLU A 48 -2.51 7.70 -5.64
CA GLU A 48 -3.37 7.60 -6.84
C GLU A 48 -3.81 6.16 -7.15
N ARG A 49 -3.05 5.15 -6.73
CA ARG A 49 -3.44 3.74 -6.87
C ARG A 49 -4.67 3.39 -6.02
N PHE A 50 -4.99 4.18 -5.01
CA PHE A 50 -6.11 3.98 -4.08
C PHE A 50 -7.23 5.01 -4.31
N SER A 51 -7.28 5.65 -5.48
CA SER A 51 -8.38 6.56 -5.81
C SER A 51 -9.71 5.82 -5.90
N LYS A 52 -10.82 6.56 -5.78
CA LYS A 52 -12.17 6.00 -5.94
C LYS A 52 -12.34 5.37 -7.32
N GLU A 53 -11.84 6.03 -8.35
CA GLU A 53 -11.88 5.57 -9.73
C GLU A 53 -11.12 4.25 -9.87
N ALA A 54 -9.88 4.19 -9.36
CA ALA A 54 -9.06 2.99 -9.37
C ALA A 54 -9.71 1.83 -8.60
N PHE A 55 -10.36 2.11 -7.47
CA PHE A 55 -11.14 1.12 -6.74
C PHE A 55 -12.35 0.62 -7.55
N THR A 56 -13.18 1.52 -8.07
CA THR A 56 -14.38 1.18 -8.85
C THR A 56 -14.04 0.34 -10.08
N THR A 57 -13.01 0.72 -10.84
CA THR A 57 -12.57 -0.07 -12.01
C THR A 57 -12.15 -1.48 -11.59
N ARG A 58 -11.29 -1.61 -10.56
CA ARG A 58 -10.77 -2.91 -10.15
C ARG A 58 -11.83 -3.81 -9.51
N ILE A 59 -12.76 -3.26 -8.73
CA ILE A 59 -13.82 -4.07 -8.12
C ILE A 59 -14.80 -4.60 -9.17
N VAL A 60 -15.18 -3.79 -10.16
CA VAL A 60 -16.04 -4.24 -11.27
C VAL A 60 -15.34 -5.34 -12.07
N GLN A 61 -14.07 -5.15 -12.39
CA GLN A 61 -13.28 -6.17 -13.08
C GLN A 61 -13.24 -7.48 -12.27
N ALA A 62 -12.90 -7.41 -10.99
CA ALA A 62 -12.83 -8.59 -10.12
C ALA A 62 -14.17 -9.33 -10.01
N VAL A 63 -15.29 -8.61 -9.91
CA VAL A 63 -16.63 -9.20 -9.90
C VAL A 63 -16.95 -9.87 -11.23
N ASN A 64 -16.71 -9.21 -12.35
CA ASN A 64 -16.96 -9.77 -13.68
C ASN A 64 -16.14 -11.05 -13.91
N GLU A 65 -14.85 -11.03 -13.57
CA GLU A 65 -13.98 -12.22 -13.63
C GLU A 65 -14.56 -13.37 -12.78
N ALA A 66 -14.98 -13.09 -11.55
CA ALA A 66 -15.57 -14.09 -10.67
C ALA A 66 -16.89 -14.68 -11.22
N VAL A 67 -17.73 -13.86 -11.88
CA VAL A 67 -18.98 -14.31 -12.51
C VAL A 67 -18.71 -15.18 -13.73
N VAL A 68 -17.78 -14.79 -14.61
CA VAL A 68 -17.38 -15.57 -15.80
C VAL A 68 -16.84 -16.94 -15.38
N MET A 69 -15.93 -16.98 -14.39
CA MET A 69 -15.39 -18.24 -13.87
C MET A 69 -16.49 -19.17 -13.31
N LYS A 70 -17.54 -18.61 -12.68
CA LYS A 70 -18.69 -19.41 -12.23
C LYS A 70 -19.53 -19.95 -13.38
N MET A 71 -19.69 -19.19 -14.46
CA MET A 71 -20.44 -19.64 -15.65
C MET A 71 -19.70 -20.74 -16.41
N GLU A 72 -18.39 -20.63 -16.55
CA GLU A 72 -17.56 -21.63 -17.22
C GLU A 72 -17.33 -22.89 -16.37
N GLY A 73 -17.27 -22.75 -15.04
CA GLY A 73 -17.15 -23.86 -14.09
C GLY A 73 -18.46 -24.58 -13.76
N GLY A 74 -19.62 -23.96 -14.03
CA GLY A 74 -20.96 -24.52 -13.78
C GLY A 74 -21.58 -25.28 -14.95
N MET A 75 -20.90 -25.34 -16.11
CA MET A 75 -21.28 -26.17 -17.25
C MET A 75 -20.46 -27.48 -17.24
N ARG A 76 -20.58 -28.24 -16.15
CA ARG A 76 -20.13 -29.64 -16.06
C ARG A 76 -21.16 -30.45 -15.29
#